data_AF-A0A9D6PHF3-F1
#
_entry.id   AF-A0A9D6PHF3-F1
#
_cell.length_a   1.000
_cell.length_b   1.000
_cell.length_c   1.000
_cell.angle_alpha   90.00
_cell.angle_beta   90.00
_cell.angle_gamma   90.00
#
_symmetry.space_group_name_H-M   'P 1'
#
loop_
_entity.id
_entity.type
_entity.pdbx_description
1 polymer ?
#
loop_
_entity_poly.entity_id
_entity_poly.type
_entity_poly.pdbx_seq_one_letter_code
_entity_poly.pdbx_strand_id
1 'polypeptide(L)'
;MSFLVAIFFAVSTLLFANSLSYEKETISKRTHQAEVLSAQTKLVSQELDIIIITVTPTPSPTLTPSPIPSLTPTPLPTQPVSSSDIESWFDNYSNQYGVSKELLKKIAWCESHYNPAARNGPFGGMFQFTAKAWENARARMGADQNSDLRYHAEESIKTAAYKISQDGTRAWKNCAK
;
A
#
# COMPACT_ATOMS: atom_id res chain seq x y z
N MET A 1 57.28 -23.43 -0.49
CA MET A 1 56.30 -22.54 -1.16
C MET A 1 55.21 -23.27 -1.97
N SER A 2 55.13 -24.61 -1.98
CA SER A 2 54.16 -25.34 -2.84
C SER A 2 52.81 -25.71 -2.21
N PHE A 3 52.64 -25.61 -0.89
CA PHE A 3 51.37 -26.00 -0.24
C PHE A 3 50.30 -24.89 -0.21
N LEU A 4 50.71 -23.60 -0.16
CA LEU A 4 49.78 -22.47 -0.10
C LEU A 4 49.06 -22.21 -1.43
N VAL A 5 49.70 -22.50 -2.56
CA VAL A 5 49.11 -22.31 -3.90
C VAL A 5 47.96 -23.31 -4.13
N ALA A 6 48.11 -24.55 -3.69
CA ALA A 6 47.07 -25.58 -3.84
C ALA A 6 45.78 -25.25 -3.06
N ILE A 7 45.91 -24.61 -1.89
CA ILE A 7 44.76 -24.22 -1.06
C ILE A 7 43.98 -23.08 -1.73
N PHE A 8 44.67 -22.10 -2.34
CA PHE A 8 44.01 -21.01 -3.08
C PHE A 8 43.21 -21.53 -4.29
N PHE A 9 43.72 -22.50 -5.03
CA PHE A 9 42.97 -23.11 -6.13
C PHE A 9 41.73 -23.88 -5.65
N ALA A 10 41.83 -24.61 -4.53
CA ALA A 10 40.72 -25.38 -3.98
C ALA A 10 39.57 -24.50 -3.42
N VAL A 11 39.90 -23.36 -2.79
CA VAL A 11 38.89 -22.42 -2.28
C VAL A 11 38.22 -21.67 -3.43
N SER A 12 38.98 -21.31 -4.47
CA SER A 12 38.43 -20.62 -5.65
C SER A 12 37.43 -21.51 -6.40
N THR A 13 37.75 -22.79 -6.64
CA THR A 13 36.81 -23.71 -7.31
C THR A 13 35.54 -23.97 -6.48
N LEU A 14 35.64 -24.01 -5.15
CA LEU A 14 34.47 -24.17 -4.27
C LEU A 14 33.51 -22.96 -4.35
N LEU A 15 34.06 -21.74 -4.41
CA LEU A 15 33.25 -20.52 -4.53
C LEU A 15 32.55 -20.43 -5.90
N PHE A 16 33.21 -20.84 -6.98
CA PHE A 16 32.60 -20.87 -8.32
C PHE A 16 31.48 -21.91 -8.44
N ALA A 17 31.62 -23.09 -7.81
CA ALA A 17 30.58 -24.12 -7.84
C ALA A 17 29.28 -23.69 -7.10
N ASN A 18 29.42 -22.91 -6.03
CA ASN A 18 28.28 -22.40 -5.27
C ASN A 18 27.49 -21.33 -6.06
N SER A 19 28.19 -20.49 -6.84
CA SER A 19 27.57 -19.47 -7.70
C SER A 19 26.69 -20.07 -8.80
N LEU A 20 27.17 -21.13 -9.48
CA LEU A 20 26.40 -21.81 -10.54
C LEU A 20 25.16 -22.56 -10.02
N SER A 21 25.17 -22.96 -8.75
CA SER A 21 24.02 -23.61 -8.11
C SER A 21 22.89 -22.61 -7.83
N TYR A 22 23.22 -21.35 -7.56
CA TYR A 22 22.23 -20.30 -7.28
C TYR A 22 21.45 -19.89 -8.53
N GLU A 23 22.10 -19.86 -9.70
CA GLU A 23 21.46 -19.38 -10.94
C GLU A 23 20.36 -20.33 -11.44
N LYS A 24 20.55 -21.66 -11.30
CA LYS A 24 19.61 -22.68 -11.76
C LYS A 24 18.25 -22.63 -11.06
N GLU A 25 18.20 -22.28 -9.78
CA GLU A 25 16.94 -22.26 -9.03
C GLU A 25 16.02 -21.11 -9.45
N THR A 26 16.60 -19.98 -9.86
CA THR A 26 15.87 -18.77 -10.29
C THR A 26 15.18 -18.92 -11.64
N ILE A 27 15.74 -19.71 -12.56
CA ILE A 27 15.18 -19.92 -13.91
C ILE A 27 13.98 -20.88 -13.86
N SER A 28 14.03 -21.91 -13.01
CA SER A 28 12.93 -22.87 -12.82
C SER A 28 11.66 -22.20 -12.24
N LYS A 29 11.82 -21.28 -11.28
CA LYS A 29 10.68 -20.55 -10.69
C LYS A 29 10.00 -19.59 -11.69
N ARG A 30 10.73 -19.06 -12.68
CA ARG A 30 10.14 -18.19 -13.74
C ARG A 30 9.35 -18.97 -14.78
N THR A 31 9.69 -20.22 -15.06
CA THR A 31 9.00 -21.02 -16.08
C THR A 31 7.61 -21.46 -15.61
N HIS A 32 7.43 -21.74 -14.32
CA HIS A 32 6.11 -22.07 -13.78
C HIS A 32 5.11 -20.91 -13.76
N GLN A 33 5.56 -19.66 -13.70
CA GLN A 33 4.66 -18.51 -13.60
C GLN A 33 4.08 -18.07 -14.96
N ALA A 34 4.70 -18.45 -16.08
CA ALA A 34 4.21 -18.12 -17.42
C ALA A 34 3.09 -19.07 -17.91
N GLU A 35 3.06 -20.31 -17.42
CA GLU A 35 2.09 -21.32 -17.88
C GLU A 35 0.70 -21.12 -17.27
N VAL A 36 0.62 -20.60 -16.03
CA VAL A 36 -0.66 -20.39 -15.33
C VAL A 36 -1.49 -19.25 -15.93
N LEU A 37 -0.87 -18.29 -16.63
CA LEU A 37 -1.56 -17.11 -17.19
C LEU A 37 -2.24 -17.40 -18.55
N SER A 38 -1.88 -18.50 -19.22
CA SER A 38 -2.41 -18.88 -20.54
C SER A 38 -3.69 -19.73 -20.47
N ALA A 39 -3.94 -20.40 -19.33
CA ALA A 39 -5.02 -21.39 -19.22
C ALA A 39 -6.40 -20.82 -18.81
N GLN A 40 -6.50 -19.54 -18.42
CA GLN A 40 -7.75 -18.96 -17.89
C GLN A 40 -8.69 -18.33 -18.93
N THR A 41 -8.31 -18.29 -20.21
CA THR A 41 -9.06 -17.53 -21.23
C THR A 41 -10.10 -18.38 -22.01
N LYS A 42 -10.28 -19.67 -21.71
CA LYS A 42 -10.98 -20.59 -22.66
C LYS A 42 -12.32 -21.19 -22.22
N LEU A 43 -12.92 -20.82 -21.08
CA LEU A 43 -14.08 -21.58 -20.54
C LEU A 43 -15.35 -20.78 -20.23
N VAL A 44 -15.50 -19.54 -20.71
CA VAL A 44 -16.75 -18.77 -20.51
C VAL A 44 -17.38 -18.44 -21.87
N SER A 45 -17.86 -19.47 -22.57
CA SER A 45 -18.75 -19.33 -23.73
C SER A 45 -19.61 -20.57 -23.89
N GLN A 46 -20.69 -20.58 -23.12
CA GLN A 46 -21.91 -21.38 -23.28
C GLN A 46 -22.78 -21.00 -22.06
N GLU A 47 -24.06 -20.70 -22.10
CA GLU A 47 -25.10 -20.61 -23.11
C GLU A 47 -26.33 -20.16 -22.30
N LEU A 48 -26.99 -19.06 -22.65
CA LEU A 48 -28.44 -18.95 -22.43
C LEU A 48 -29.02 -17.86 -23.32
N ASP A 49 -29.67 -18.31 -24.38
CA ASP A 49 -30.53 -17.53 -25.26
C ASP A 49 -31.72 -16.95 -24.48
N ILE A 50 -31.82 -15.62 -24.45
CA ILE A 50 -33.09 -14.92 -24.23
C ILE A 50 -33.22 -13.84 -25.29
N ILE A 51 -34.07 -14.13 -26.28
CA ILE A 51 -34.47 -13.18 -27.34
C ILE A 51 -35.33 -12.09 -26.68
N ILE A 52 -34.78 -10.88 -26.54
CA ILE A 52 -35.52 -9.67 -26.18
C ILE A 52 -35.53 -8.76 -27.40
N ILE A 53 -36.73 -8.48 -27.92
CA ILE A 53 -36.95 -7.57 -29.05
C ILE A 53 -36.73 -6.14 -28.52
N THR A 54 -35.55 -5.58 -28.75
CA THR A 54 -35.22 -4.20 -28.35
C THR A 54 -35.14 -3.30 -29.59
N VAL A 55 -36.09 -2.37 -29.66
CA VAL A 55 -36.09 -1.23 -30.58
C VAL A 55 -34.73 -0.52 -30.54
N THR A 56 -34.16 -0.20 -31.70
CA THR A 56 -32.89 0.51 -31.83
C THR A 56 -33.10 2.01 -31.61
N PRO A 57 -32.69 2.62 -30.48
CA PRO A 57 -32.52 4.06 -30.44
C PRO A 57 -31.25 4.44 -31.19
N THR A 58 -31.38 5.40 -32.11
CA THR A 58 -30.29 6.12 -32.77
C THR A 58 -29.18 6.49 -31.78
N PRO A 59 -27.88 6.35 -32.13
CA PRO A 59 -26.80 6.73 -31.23
C PRO A 59 -26.88 8.24 -30.97
N SER A 60 -27.26 8.60 -29.75
CA SER A 60 -27.09 9.93 -29.20
C SER A 60 -25.59 10.21 -29.06
N PRO A 61 -25.09 11.42 -29.37
CA PRO A 61 -23.67 11.73 -29.25
C PRO A 61 -23.18 11.46 -27.82
N THR A 62 -22.14 10.63 -27.71
CA THR A 62 -21.42 10.37 -26.47
C THR A 62 -20.82 11.68 -25.98
N LEU A 63 -21.43 12.29 -24.96
CA LEU A 63 -20.82 13.37 -24.22
C LEU A 63 -19.56 12.80 -23.56
N THR A 64 -18.40 13.28 -24.00
CA THR A 64 -17.13 13.10 -23.31
C THR A 64 -17.33 13.48 -21.84
N PRO A 65 -17.02 12.61 -20.85
CA PRO A 65 -17.11 13.01 -19.46
C PRO A 65 -16.11 14.15 -19.24
N SER A 66 -16.65 15.35 -19.02
CA SER A 66 -15.90 16.50 -18.53
C SER A 66 -15.24 16.10 -17.20
N PRO A 67 -13.98 16.50 -16.93
CA PRO A 67 -13.37 16.25 -15.63
C PRO A 67 -14.28 16.85 -14.56
N ILE A 68 -14.83 15.99 -13.69
CA ILE A 68 -15.52 16.43 -12.48
C ILE A 68 -14.52 17.33 -11.74
N PRO A 69 -14.84 18.63 -11.50
CA PRO A 69 -14.01 19.44 -10.64
C PRO A 69 -13.93 18.73 -9.29
N SER A 70 -12.73 18.31 -8.92
CA SER A 70 -12.43 17.82 -7.58
C SER A 70 -12.87 18.91 -6.63
N LEU A 71 -13.99 18.70 -5.93
CA LEU A 71 -14.46 19.61 -4.90
C LEU A 71 -13.34 19.64 -3.86
N THR A 72 -12.59 20.74 -3.85
CA THR A 72 -11.71 21.04 -2.72
C THR A 72 -12.59 20.97 -1.49
N PRO A 73 -12.37 20.04 -0.54
CA PRO A 73 -13.25 19.91 0.60
C PRO A 73 -13.24 21.25 1.32
N THR A 74 -14.43 21.85 1.40
CA THR A 74 -14.67 22.97 2.31
C THR A 74 -14.24 22.48 3.69
N PRO A 75 -13.39 23.21 4.44
CA PRO A 75 -12.99 22.77 5.76
C PRO A 75 -14.26 22.70 6.62
N LEU A 76 -14.77 21.48 6.79
CA LEU A 76 -15.85 21.21 7.72
C LEU A 76 -15.36 21.67 9.09
N PRO A 77 -16.19 22.37 9.90
CA PRO A 77 -15.82 22.69 11.26
C PRO A 77 -15.37 21.40 11.94
N THR A 78 -14.08 21.33 12.28
CA THR A 78 -13.50 20.18 12.98
C THR A 78 -14.16 20.15 14.34
N GLN A 79 -15.27 19.40 14.46
CA GLN A 79 -15.77 19.02 15.77
C GLN A 79 -14.60 18.38 16.53
N PRO A 80 -14.46 18.66 17.84
CA PRO A 80 -13.42 18.01 18.62
C PRO A 80 -13.63 16.50 18.49
N VAL A 81 -12.65 15.83 17.89
CA VAL A 81 -12.67 14.39 17.68
C VAL A 81 -12.74 13.73 19.06
N SER A 82 -13.74 12.89 19.31
CA SER A 82 -13.85 12.20 20.60
C SER A 82 -12.82 11.07 20.70
N SER A 83 -12.42 10.72 21.92
CA SER A 83 -11.56 9.55 22.16
C SER A 83 -12.20 8.24 21.69
N SER A 84 -13.54 8.16 21.76
CA SER A 84 -14.31 7.01 21.27
C SER A 84 -14.19 6.86 19.75
N ASP A 85 -14.25 7.96 19.00
CA ASP A 85 -14.11 7.93 17.54
C ASP A 85 -12.71 7.44 17.13
N ILE A 86 -11.68 7.97 17.80
CA ILE A 86 -10.28 7.56 17.57
C ILE A 86 -10.11 6.05 17.82
N GLU A 87 -10.65 5.53 18.92
CA GLU A 87 -10.56 4.11 19.25
C GLU A 87 -11.29 3.24 18.21
N SER A 88 -12.46 3.67 17.72
CA SER A 88 -13.20 2.98 16.66
C SER A 88 -12.41 2.98 15.34
N TRP A 89 -11.78 4.09 14.96
CA TRP A 89 -10.97 4.14 13.74
C TRP A 89 -9.72 3.27 13.84
N PHE A 90 -9.07 3.21 15.01
CA PHE A 90 -7.99 2.25 15.24
C PHE A 90 -8.48 0.82 15.02
N ASP A 91 -9.64 0.48 15.57
CA ASP A 91 -10.24 -0.85 15.39
C ASP A 91 -10.50 -1.16 13.91
N ASN A 92 -11.28 -0.30 13.24
CA ASN A 92 -11.69 -0.47 11.85
C ASN A 92 -10.50 -0.64 10.90
N TYR A 93 -9.52 0.28 10.97
CA TYR A 93 -8.40 0.27 10.04
C TYR A 93 -7.33 -0.75 10.39
N SER A 94 -7.20 -1.13 11.68
CA SER A 94 -6.36 -2.28 12.05
C SER A 94 -6.88 -3.58 11.43
N ASN A 95 -8.19 -3.81 11.52
CA ASN A 95 -8.87 -4.95 10.93
C ASN A 95 -8.82 -4.91 9.39
N GLN A 96 -9.12 -3.76 8.79
CA GLN A 96 -9.14 -3.60 7.33
C GLN A 96 -7.79 -3.91 6.68
N TYR A 97 -6.68 -3.51 7.30
CA TYR A 97 -5.35 -3.66 6.73
C TYR A 97 -4.52 -4.79 7.35
N GLY A 98 -5.08 -5.56 8.28
CA GLY A 98 -4.41 -6.68 8.94
C GLY A 98 -3.18 -6.25 9.76
N VAL A 99 -3.23 -5.06 10.37
CA VAL A 99 -2.15 -4.53 11.22
C VAL A 99 -2.58 -4.55 12.68
N SER A 100 -1.63 -4.67 13.62
CA SER A 100 -1.97 -4.66 15.04
C SER A 100 -2.52 -3.29 15.46
N LYS A 101 -3.71 -3.29 16.07
CA LYS A 101 -4.31 -2.11 16.70
C LYS A 101 -3.39 -1.48 17.74
N GLU A 102 -2.78 -2.31 18.58
CA GLU A 102 -1.85 -1.86 19.62
C GLU A 102 -0.57 -1.23 19.04
N LEU A 103 -0.09 -1.74 17.90
CA LEU A 103 1.04 -1.14 17.19
C LEU A 103 0.69 0.25 16.65
N LEU A 104 -0.50 0.41 16.05
CA LEU A 104 -0.97 1.71 15.57
C LEU A 104 -1.10 2.72 16.71
N LYS A 105 -1.70 2.30 17.83
CA LYS A 105 -1.86 3.12 19.03
C LYS A 105 -0.51 3.55 19.61
N LYS A 106 0.42 2.60 19.74
CA LYS A 106 1.79 2.85 20.19
C LYS A 106 2.51 3.88 19.34
N ILE A 107 2.42 3.76 18.01
CA ILE A 107 3.03 4.73 17.09
C ILE A 107 2.37 6.10 17.22
N ALA A 108 1.04 6.17 17.20
CA ALA A 108 0.32 7.44 17.33
C ALA A 108 0.61 8.19 18.64
N TRP A 109 0.73 7.45 19.75
CA TRP A 109 1.15 8.02 21.03
C TRP A 109 2.58 8.57 20.96
N CYS A 110 3.52 7.78 20.43
CA CYS A 110 4.92 8.16 20.32
C CYS A 110 5.14 9.39 19.40
N GLU A 111 4.40 9.48 18.30
CA GLU A 111 4.57 10.55 17.30
C GLU A 111 3.93 11.88 17.73
N SER A 112 2.78 11.85 18.41
CA SER A 112 2.02 13.07 18.68
C SER A 112 1.17 13.08 19.94
N HIS A 113 1.21 12.02 20.76
CA HIS A 113 0.27 11.79 21.85
C HIS A 113 -1.19 11.82 21.38
N TYR A 114 -1.47 11.16 20.25
CA TYR A 114 -2.79 11.14 19.58
C TYR A 114 -3.30 12.49 19.09
N ASN A 115 -2.44 13.49 18.91
CA ASN A 115 -2.87 14.82 18.47
C ASN A 115 -2.92 14.92 16.92
N PRO A 116 -4.11 14.94 16.29
CA PRO A 116 -4.22 15.07 14.84
C PRO A 116 -3.77 16.44 14.32
N ALA A 117 -3.76 17.48 15.16
CA ALA A 117 -3.30 18.81 14.78
C ALA A 117 -1.79 19.03 14.98
N ALA A 118 -1.03 17.99 15.41
CA ALA A 118 0.39 18.10 15.70
C ALA A 118 1.19 18.55 14.46
N ARG A 119 2.16 19.45 14.69
CA ARG A 119 3.05 20.01 13.67
C ARG A 119 4.48 20.02 14.20
N ASN A 120 5.39 19.43 13.43
CA ASN A 120 6.83 19.44 13.73
C ASN A 120 7.62 19.61 12.43
N GLY A 121 7.91 20.85 12.06
CA GLY A 121 8.57 21.17 10.78
C GLY A 121 7.79 20.60 9.58
N PRO A 122 8.40 19.75 8.73
CA PRO A 122 7.73 19.17 7.57
C PRO A 122 6.72 18.05 7.94
N PHE A 123 6.71 17.60 9.19
CA PHE A 123 5.85 16.53 9.66
C PHE A 123 4.54 17.07 10.24
N GLY A 124 3.43 16.40 9.93
CA GLY A 124 2.11 16.81 10.40
C GLY A 124 1.17 15.64 10.65
N GLY A 125 0.22 15.86 11.54
CA GLY A 125 -0.81 14.88 11.85
C GLY A 125 -0.47 13.97 13.02
N MET A 126 -1.40 13.08 13.33
CA MET A 126 -1.28 12.11 14.42
C MET A 126 -0.05 11.19 14.26
N PHE A 127 0.29 10.86 13.02
CA PHE A 127 1.41 9.97 12.68
C PHE A 127 2.62 10.68 12.08
N GLN A 128 2.64 12.01 12.14
CA GLN A 128 3.77 12.84 11.69
C GLN A 128 4.21 12.52 10.25
N PHE A 129 3.25 12.53 9.31
CA PHE A 129 3.57 12.37 7.88
C PHE A 129 4.20 13.65 7.31
N THR A 130 5.19 13.51 6.43
CA THR A 130 5.52 14.61 5.50
C THR A 130 4.47 14.67 4.39
N ALA A 131 4.29 15.85 3.77
CA ALA A 131 3.38 16.02 2.63
C ALA A 131 3.65 15.01 1.51
N LYS A 132 4.92 14.82 1.16
CA LYS A 132 5.30 13.89 0.10
C LYS A 132 5.06 12.43 0.47
N ALA A 133 5.35 12.04 1.70
CA ALA A 133 5.07 10.68 2.17
C ALA A 133 3.56 10.39 2.19
N TRP A 134 2.75 11.39 2.55
CA TRP A 134 1.30 11.34 2.51
C TRP A 134 0.78 11.13 1.09
N GLU A 135 1.12 12.04 0.17
CA GLU A 135 0.71 11.98 -1.24
C GLU A 135 1.04 10.61 -1.85
N ASN A 136 2.27 10.13 -1.65
CA ASN A 136 2.71 8.84 -2.19
C ASN A 136 1.93 7.66 -1.59
N ALA A 137 1.63 7.67 -0.28
CA ALA A 137 0.83 6.62 0.35
C ALA A 137 -0.61 6.65 -0.18
N ARG A 138 -1.24 7.83 -0.22
CA ARG A 138 -2.62 8.02 -0.70
C ARG A 138 -2.78 7.70 -2.18
N ALA A 139 -1.77 8.02 -3.00
CA ALA A 139 -1.73 7.62 -4.40
C ALA A 139 -1.81 6.10 -4.56
N ARG A 140 -1.02 5.36 -3.77
CA ARG A 140 -1.06 3.89 -3.77
C ARG A 140 -2.36 3.30 -3.19
N MET A 141 -3.05 4.06 -2.34
CA MET A 141 -4.38 3.69 -1.83
C MET A 141 -5.51 3.97 -2.84
N GLY A 142 -5.25 4.73 -3.91
CA GLY A 142 -6.31 5.25 -4.79
C GLY A 142 -7.21 6.27 -4.08
N ALA A 143 -6.68 7.00 -3.10
CA ALA A 143 -7.42 7.95 -2.26
C ALA A 143 -6.96 9.40 -2.48
N ASP A 144 -7.70 10.37 -1.94
CA ASP A 144 -7.36 11.80 -2.06
C ASP A 144 -5.95 12.08 -1.53
N GLN A 145 -5.11 12.66 -2.40
CA GLN A 145 -3.70 12.93 -2.14
C GLN A 145 -3.48 14.26 -1.43
N ASN A 146 -4.52 15.08 -1.19
CA ASN A 146 -4.40 16.35 -0.50
C ASN A 146 -3.67 16.18 0.82
N SER A 147 -2.51 16.82 0.91
CA SER A 147 -1.57 16.64 2.01
C SER A 147 -2.09 17.19 3.34
N ASP A 148 -3.09 18.10 3.32
CA ASP A 148 -3.71 18.65 4.53
C ASP A 148 -4.61 17.64 5.25
N LEU A 149 -5.06 16.59 4.56
CA LEU A 149 -5.82 15.51 5.17
C LEU A 149 -5.04 14.75 6.25
N ARG A 150 -3.70 14.90 6.31
CA ARG A 150 -2.89 14.34 7.40
C ARG A 150 -3.26 14.87 8.78
N TYR A 151 -3.88 16.05 8.84
CA TYR A 151 -4.38 16.67 10.07
C TYR A 151 -5.79 16.21 10.47
N HIS A 152 -6.41 15.31 9.70
CA HIS A 152 -7.66 14.65 10.06
C HIS A 152 -7.34 13.31 10.71
N ALA A 153 -7.81 13.10 11.95
CA ALA A 153 -7.49 11.93 12.75
C ALA A 153 -7.79 10.61 12.02
N GLU A 154 -9.01 10.47 11.48
CA GLU A 154 -9.44 9.28 10.73
C GLU A 154 -8.52 8.98 9.54
N GLU A 155 -8.31 9.98 8.67
CA GLU A 155 -7.48 9.83 7.48
C GLU A 155 -6.02 9.52 7.85
N SER A 156 -5.52 10.08 8.96
CA SER A 156 -4.19 9.79 9.49
C SER A 156 -4.06 8.32 9.92
N ILE A 157 -5.02 7.82 10.70
CA ILE A 157 -5.07 6.42 11.16
C ILE A 157 -5.18 5.46 9.98
N LYS A 158 -6.10 5.71 9.05
CA LYS A 158 -6.30 4.92 7.84
C LYS A 158 -5.03 4.82 7.00
N THR A 159 -4.37 5.96 6.77
CA THR A 159 -3.17 6.04 5.93
C THR A 159 -1.97 5.39 6.63
N ALA A 160 -1.84 5.52 7.94
CA ALA A 160 -0.82 4.83 8.72
C ALA A 160 -1.02 3.30 8.69
N ALA A 161 -2.24 2.83 8.89
CA ALA A 161 -2.58 1.41 8.85
C ALA A 161 -2.24 0.80 7.48
N TYR A 162 -2.65 1.46 6.40
CA TYR A 162 -2.26 1.07 5.04
C TYR A 162 -0.73 1.05 4.87
N LYS A 163 -0.05 2.13 5.26
CA LYS A 163 1.40 2.22 5.05
C LYS A 163 2.17 1.14 5.81
N ILE A 164 1.74 0.79 7.02
CA ILE A 164 2.32 -0.32 7.79
C ILE A 164 2.06 -1.66 7.11
N SER A 165 0.86 -1.90 6.55
CA SER A 165 0.55 -3.16 5.87
C SER A 165 1.38 -3.36 4.59
N GLN A 166 1.77 -2.27 3.94
CA GLN A 166 2.57 -2.31 2.72
C GLN A 166 4.08 -2.34 2.97
N ASP A 167 4.58 -1.47 3.84
CA ASP A 167 6.02 -1.17 3.96
C ASP A 167 6.60 -1.62 5.32
N GLY A 168 5.76 -2.18 6.19
CA GLY A 168 6.06 -2.44 7.59
C GLY A 168 6.25 -1.15 8.39
N THR A 169 6.97 -1.24 9.51
CA THR A 169 7.16 -0.12 10.44
C THR A 169 8.39 0.74 10.13
N ARG A 170 8.98 0.60 8.93
CA ARG A 170 10.23 1.29 8.54
C ARG A 170 10.16 2.82 8.59
N ALA A 171 8.97 3.41 8.44
CA ALA A 171 8.78 4.84 8.58
C ALA A 171 8.78 5.31 10.05
N TRP A 172 8.47 4.40 10.99
CA TRP A 172 8.31 4.66 12.41
C TRP A 172 9.28 3.82 13.25
N LYS A 173 10.53 3.67 12.79
CA LYS A 173 11.53 2.79 13.44
C LYS A 173 11.74 3.07 14.92
N ASN A 174 11.59 4.32 15.35
CA ASN A 174 11.80 4.68 16.76
C ASN A 174 10.57 4.41 17.61
N CYS A 175 9.38 4.47 17.03
CA CYS A 175 8.11 4.28 17.74
C CYS A 175 7.60 2.84 17.69
N ALA A 176 8.11 2.01 16.78
CA ALA A 176 7.68 0.63 16.58
C ALA A 176 8.55 -0.44 17.28
N LYS A 177 9.60 -0.04 18.03
CA LYS A 177 10.49 -0.97 18.75
C LYS A 177 9.81 -1.55 19.98
#